data_AF-A0A961F8V0-F1
#
_entry.id   AF-A0A961F8V0-F1
#
_cell.length_a   1.000
_cell.length_b   1.000
_cell.length_c   1.000
_cell.angle_alpha   90.00
_cell.angle_beta   90.00
_cell.angle_gamma   90.00
#
_symmetry.space_group_name_H-M   'P 1'
#
loop_
_entity.id
_entity.type
_entity.pdbx_description
1 polymer ?
#
loop_
_entity_poly.entity_id
_entity_poly.type
_entity_poly.pdbx_seq_one_letter_code
_entity_poly.pdbx_strand_id
1 'polypeptide(L)'
;MKVFFREQAKEILEGGHTMYGGETFADLLPQYTDPTKVNIERQGFVRWCIEAESRLRGERLPTGISGPSFECSKAATPTENAICSSKDLWVMDRIMGSMYFFLRDNTNSQVSQQFLESQREWIKRRNHCGSDLPCLLERYSSRLFDLGAN
;
A
#
# COMPACT_ATOMS: atom_id res chain seq x y z
N MET A 1 5.60 -11.49 -7.70
CA MET A 1 4.40 -10.61 -7.71
C MET A 1 3.25 -11.19 -8.53
N LYS A 2 3.42 -11.52 -9.83
CA LYS A 2 2.32 -12.11 -10.65
C LYS A 2 1.73 -13.42 -10.10
N VAL A 3 2.56 -14.28 -9.51
CA VAL A 3 2.12 -15.57 -8.92
C VAL A 3 1.23 -15.34 -7.69
N PHE A 4 1.64 -14.46 -6.78
CA PHE A 4 0.87 -14.12 -5.57
C PHE A 4 -0.53 -13.59 -5.90
N PHE A 5 -0.64 -12.66 -6.85
CA PHE A 5 -1.95 -12.11 -7.24
C PHE A 5 -2.84 -13.12 -7.94
N ARG A 6 -2.27 -14.13 -8.63
CA ARG A 6 -3.06 -15.23 -9.21
C ARG A 6 -3.64 -16.14 -8.14
N GLU A 7 -2.87 -16.49 -7.12
CA GLU A 7 -3.35 -17.32 -6.02
C GLU A 7 -4.44 -16.62 -5.21
N GLN A 8 -4.26 -15.34 -4.87
CA GLN A 8 -5.32 -14.59 -4.17
C GLN A 8 -6.60 -14.45 -5.02
N ALA A 9 -6.46 -14.19 -6.32
CA ALA A 9 -7.61 -14.11 -7.20
C ALA A 9 -8.38 -15.44 -7.25
N LYS A 10 -7.66 -16.57 -7.26
CA LYS A 10 -8.25 -17.90 -7.23
C LYS A 10 -9.05 -18.12 -5.95
N GLU A 11 -8.46 -17.86 -4.78
CA GLU A 11 -9.14 -18.01 -3.49
C GLU A 11 -10.43 -17.18 -3.40
N ILE A 12 -10.40 -15.92 -3.86
CA ILE A 12 -11.58 -15.04 -3.85
C ILE A 12 -12.67 -15.56 -4.79
N LEU A 13 -12.30 -15.96 -6.01
CA LEU A 13 -13.26 -16.44 -7.01
C LEU A 13 -13.89 -17.78 -6.58
N GLU A 14 -13.10 -18.69 -6.01
CA GLU A 14 -13.60 -19.96 -5.46
C GLU A 14 -14.54 -19.70 -4.28
N GLY A 15 -14.15 -18.85 -3.33
CA GLY A 15 -14.99 -18.50 -2.18
C GLY A 15 -16.33 -17.87 -2.59
N GLY A 16 -16.31 -16.95 -3.56
CA GLY A 16 -17.53 -16.35 -4.12
C GLY A 16 -18.43 -17.38 -4.81
N HIS A 17 -17.85 -18.26 -5.62
CA HIS A 17 -18.59 -19.35 -6.26
C HIS A 17 -19.23 -20.29 -5.24
N THR A 18 -18.52 -20.67 -4.18
CA THR A 18 -19.04 -21.51 -3.09
C THR A 18 -20.17 -20.83 -2.33
N MET A 19 -20.08 -19.51 -2.09
CA MET A 19 -21.05 -18.77 -1.28
C MET A 19 -22.35 -18.47 -2.02
N TYR A 20 -22.27 -18.07 -3.30
CA TYR A 20 -23.41 -17.56 -4.06
C TYR A 20 -23.86 -18.50 -5.18
N GLY A 21 -23.09 -19.53 -5.51
CA GLY A 21 -23.30 -20.35 -6.71
C GLY A 21 -22.79 -19.67 -7.98
N GLY A 22 -22.50 -20.47 -9.02
CA GLY A 22 -21.80 -19.98 -10.21
C GLY A 22 -22.55 -18.92 -11.01
N GLU A 23 -23.84 -19.11 -11.27
CA GLU A 23 -24.64 -18.17 -12.06
C GLU A 23 -24.79 -16.82 -11.33
N THR A 24 -25.24 -16.84 -10.09
CA THR A 24 -25.40 -15.62 -9.29
C THR A 24 -24.06 -14.92 -9.07
N PHE A 25 -22.98 -15.65 -8.79
CA PHE A 25 -21.67 -15.03 -8.62
C PHE A 25 -21.15 -14.39 -9.92
N ALA A 26 -21.37 -15.01 -11.08
CA ALA A 26 -21.00 -14.45 -12.37
C ALA A 26 -21.72 -13.12 -12.66
N ASP A 27 -22.99 -13.01 -12.29
CA ASP A 27 -23.77 -11.77 -12.46
C ASP A 27 -23.40 -10.67 -11.45
N LEU A 28 -23.01 -11.06 -10.23
CA LEU A 28 -22.61 -10.12 -9.18
C LEU A 28 -21.19 -9.59 -9.39
N LEU A 29 -20.27 -10.39 -9.91
CA LEU A 29 -18.85 -10.05 -10.00
C LEU A 29 -18.59 -8.72 -10.74
N PRO A 30 -19.20 -8.42 -11.91
CA PRO A 30 -19.07 -7.12 -12.56
C PRO A 30 -19.58 -5.97 -11.69
N GLN A 31 -20.71 -6.15 -10.99
CA GLN A 31 -21.32 -5.10 -10.15
C GLN A 31 -20.39 -4.66 -9.01
N TYR A 32 -19.61 -5.58 -8.45
CA TYR A 32 -18.61 -5.27 -7.42
C TYR A 32 -17.26 -4.80 -7.99
N THR A 33 -16.85 -5.34 -9.15
CA THR A 33 -15.52 -5.05 -9.72
C THR A 33 -15.49 -3.78 -10.56
N ASP A 34 -16.58 -3.39 -11.23
CA ASP A 34 -16.60 -2.22 -12.11
C ASP A 34 -16.48 -0.89 -11.36
N PRO A 35 -17.20 -0.65 -10.24
CA PRO A 35 -16.95 0.54 -9.42
C PRO A 35 -15.52 0.59 -8.90
N THR A 36 -14.92 -0.57 -8.63
CA THR A 36 -13.53 -0.68 -8.19
C THR A 36 -12.57 -0.28 -9.31
N LYS A 37 -12.75 -0.79 -10.53
CA LYS A 37 -11.96 -0.40 -11.71
C LYS A 37 -12.04 1.10 -11.97
N VAL A 38 -13.24 1.66 -12.00
CA VAL A 38 -13.46 3.09 -12.22
C VAL A 38 -12.78 3.94 -11.15
N ASN A 39 -12.84 3.53 -9.88
CA ASN A 39 -12.14 4.25 -8.81
C ASN A 39 -10.62 4.17 -8.97
N ILE A 40 -10.07 3.00 -9.31
CA ILE A 40 -8.63 2.84 -9.58
C ILE A 40 -8.19 3.69 -10.78
N GLU A 41 -9.00 3.77 -11.84
CA GLU A 41 -8.71 4.62 -13.00
C GLU A 41 -8.74 6.12 -12.67
N ARG A 42 -9.68 6.54 -11.82
CA ARG A 42 -9.84 7.95 -11.44
C ARG A 42 -8.84 8.43 -10.40
N GLN A 43 -8.56 7.60 -9.39
CA GLN A 43 -7.76 7.96 -8.22
C GLN A 43 -6.35 7.36 -8.25
N GLY A 44 -6.05 6.51 -9.22
CA GLY A 44 -4.86 5.67 -9.22
C GLY A 44 -4.87 4.56 -8.18
N PHE A 45 -4.04 3.56 -8.45
CA PHE A 45 -3.99 2.34 -7.65
C PHE A 45 -3.55 2.59 -6.20
N VAL A 46 -2.55 3.46 -5.99
CA VAL A 46 -1.99 3.70 -4.65
C VAL A 46 -2.99 4.41 -3.74
N ARG A 47 -3.63 5.47 -4.23
CA ARG A 47 -4.66 6.18 -3.47
C ARG A 47 -5.82 5.26 -3.14
N TRP A 48 -6.27 4.49 -4.13
CA TRP A 48 -7.30 3.47 -3.93
C TRP A 48 -6.90 2.46 -2.85
N CYS A 49 -5.65 1.97 -2.82
CA CYS A 49 -5.16 1.06 -1.78
C CYS A 49 -5.21 1.67 -0.37
N ILE A 50 -4.81 2.94 -0.22
CA ILE A 50 -4.84 3.64 1.08
C ILE A 50 -6.28 3.81 1.55
N GLU A 51 -7.18 4.25 0.66
CA GLU A 51 -8.60 4.43 0.98
C GLU A 51 -9.30 3.09 1.28
N ALA A 52 -8.96 2.05 0.54
CA ALA A 52 -9.49 0.70 0.76
C ALA A 52 -9.05 0.13 2.12
N GLU A 53 -7.77 0.29 2.51
CA GLU A 53 -7.30 -0.11 3.85
C GLU A 53 -8.10 0.60 4.93
N SER A 54 -8.24 1.93 4.82
CA SER A 54 -8.93 2.75 5.81
C SER A 54 -10.39 2.31 5.98
N ARG A 55 -11.09 2.04 4.86
CA ARG A 55 -12.46 1.51 4.88
C ARG A 55 -12.53 0.14 5.55
N LEU A 56 -11.71 -0.83 5.12
CA LEU A 56 -11.71 -2.18 5.68
C LEU A 56 -11.45 -2.15 7.18
N ARG A 57 -10.48 -1.34 7.61
CA ARG A 57 -10.18 -1.15 9.04
C ARG A 57 -11.35 -0.52 9.79
N GLY A 58 -12.01 0.49 9.21
CA GLY A 58 -13.21 1.11 9.78
C GLY A 58 -14.37 0.12 9.95
N GLU A 59 -14.53 -0.80 8.99
CA GLU A 59 -15.52 -1.88 8.99
C GLU A 59 -15.10 -3.10 9.82
N ARG A 60 -13.92 -3.06 10.46
CA ARG A 60 -13.32 -4.16 11.23
C ARG A 60 -13.10 -5.45 10.42
N LEU A 61 -12.89 -5.30 9.12
CA LEU A 61 -12.54 -6.39 8.22
C LEU A 61 -11.02 -6.61 8.20
N PRO A 62 -10.54 -7.83 7.89
CA PRO A 62 -9.12 -8.09 7.71
C PRO A 62 -8.54 -7.24 6.59
N THR A 63 -7.50 -6.45 6.89
CA THR A 63 -6.78 -5.64 5.88
C THR A 63 -5.56 -6.36 5.32
N GLY A 64 -5.10 -7.44 5.98
CA GLY A 64 -3.84 -8.12 5.69
C GLY A 64 -2.59 -7.30 6.08
N ILE A 65 -2.76 -6.15 6.74
CA ILE A 65 -1.67 -5.27 7.18
C ILE A 65 -1.58 -5.32 8.70
N SER A 66 -0.51 -5.92 9.21
CA SER A 66 -0.25 -6.12 10.64
C SER A 66 0.89 -5.24 11.19
N GLY A 67 1.52 -4.43 10.34
CA GLY A 67 2.64 -3.57 10.69
C GLY A 67 3.21 -2.84 9.47
N PRO A 68 4.24 -2.00 9.64
CA PRO A 68 4.94 -1.33 8.55
C PRO A 68 5.78 -2.31 7.71
N SER A 69 6.65 -1.80 6.84
CA SER A 69 7.55 -2.61 6.00
C SER A 69 8.75 -3.20 6.75
N PHE A 70 8.92 -2.86 8.04
CA PHE A 70 9.98 -3.33 8.92
C PHE A 70 9.44 -3.92 10.23
N GLU A 71 10.28 -4.64 10.96
CA GLU A 71 9.91 -5.23 12.25
C GLU A 71 9.90 -4.17 13.36
N CYS A 72 8.74 -3.92 13.96
CA CYS A 72 8.59 -2.94 15.03
C CYS A 72 9.40 -3.26 16.29
N SER A 73 9.74 -4.53 16.53
CA SER A 73 10.66 -4.94 17.61
C SER A 73 12.09 -4.40 17.42
N LYS A 74 12.45 -3.99 16.20
CA LYS A 74 13.76 -3.41 15.84
C LYS A 74 13.71 -1.89 15.69
N ALA A 75 12.58 -1.25 15.99
CA ALA A 75 12.47 0.21 15.94
C ALA A 75 13.44 0.85 16.94
N ALA A 76 14.27 1.78 16.45
CA ALA A 76 15.33 2.42 17.23
C ALA A 76 15.16 3.95 17.31
N THR A 77 14.32 4.53 16.45
CA THR A 77 14.13 5.98 16.37
C THR A 77 12.71 6.42 16.79
N PRO A 78 12.52 7.67 17.25
CA PRO A 78 11.18 8.20 17.51
C PRO A 78 10.24 8.10 16.30
N THR A 79 10.78 8.27 15.09
CA THR A 79 10.03 8.12 13.84
C THR A 79 9.58 6.68 13.60
N GLU A 80 10.47 5.69 13.76
CA GLU A 80 10.08 4.28 13.60
C GLU A 80 9.04 3.87 14.63
N ASN A 81 9.17 4.31 15.88
CA ASN A 81 8.17 4.06 16.91
C ASN A 81 6.81 4.70 16.58
N ALA A 82 6.81 5.93 16.05
CA ALA A 82 5.59 6.59 15.60
C ALA A 82 4.93 5.88 14.41
N ILE A 83 5.73 5.41 13.44
CA ILE A 83 5.25 4.57 12.33
C ILE A 83 4.64 3.28 12.88
N CYS A 84 5.32 2.61 13.80
CA CYS A 84 4.81 1.39 14.44
C CYS A 84 3.52 1.58 15.23
N SER A 85 3.24 2.80 15.71
CA SER A 85 2.05 3.11 16.50
C SER A 85 0.85 3.56 15.66
N SER A 86 1.00 3.71 14.34
CA SER A 86 -0.04 4.26 13.46
C SER A 86 -0.35 3.35 12.28
N LYS A 87 -1.59 2.84 12.25
CA LYS A 87 -2.09 1.99 11.14
C LYS A 87 -2.14 2.75 9.81
N ASP A 88 -2.42 4.06 9.85
CA ASP A 88 -2.37 4.91 8.64
C ASP A 88 -0.95 4.96 8.07
N LEU A 89 0.08 5.03 8.94
CA LEU A 89 1.47 4.98 8.48
C LEU A 89 1.90 3.59 8.02
N TRP A 90 1.31 2.50 8.55
CA TRP A 90 1.66 1.14 8.10
C TRP A 90 1.38 0.94 6.62
N VAL A 91 0.19 1.31 6.14
CA VAL A 91 -0.17 1.15 4.73
C VAL A 91 0.73 1.98 3.83
N MET A 92 0.97 3.25 4.19
CA MET A 92 1.85 4.14 3.43
C MET A 92 3.30 3.62 3.38
N ASP A 93 3.81 3.10 4.49
CA ASP A 93 5.16 2.56 4.58
C ASP A 93 5.34 1.27 3.77
N ARG A 94 4.35 0.38 3.78
CA ARG A 94 4.36 -0.84 2.95
C ARG A 94 4.27 -0.53 1.46
N ILE A 95 3.45 0.43 1.07
CA ILE A 95 3.37 0.92 -0.31
C ILE A 95 4.72 1.50 -0.72
N MET A 96 5.32 2.36 0.10
CA MET A 96 6.64 2.94 -0.15
C MET A 96 7.72 1.86 -0.36
N GLY A 97 7.73 0.83 0.50
CA GLY A 97 8.62 -0.32 0.36
C GLY A 97 8.40 -1.08 -0.95
N SER A 98 7.13 -1.28 -1.34
CA SER A 98 6.77 -1.98 -2.57
C SER A 98 7.19 -1.20 -3.82
N MET A 99 6.97 0.12 -3.84
CA MET A 99 7.42 1.01 -4.91
C MET A 99 8.94 1.04 -5.01
N TYR A 100 9.64 1.03 -3.89
CA TYR A 100 11.10 0.95 -3.86
C TYR A 100 11.61 -0.31 -4.57
N PHE A 101 11.10 -1.50 -4.19
CA PHE A 101 11.52 -2.74 -4.83
C PHE A 101 11.13 -2.80 -6.30
N PHE A 102 9.92 -2.32 -6.65
CA PHE A 102 9.48 -2.25 -8.03
C PHE A 102 10.41 -1.39 -8.89
N LEU A 103 10.70 -0.16 -8.46
CA LEU A 103 11.59 0.74 -9.21
C LEU A 103 13.01 0.20 -9.30
N ARG A 104 13.53 -0.38 -8.20
CA ARG A 104 14.87 -0.97 -8.19
C ARG A 104 15.00 -2.13 -9.20
N ASP A 105 13.98 -2.98 -9.29
CA ASP A 105 14.03 -4.24 -10.06
C ASP A 105 13.59 -4.06 -11.53
N ASN A 106 12.89 -2.96 -11.88
CA ASN A 106 12.30 -2.73 -13.20
C ASN A 106 12.90 -1.52 -13.95
N THR A 107 13.99 -0.93 -13.46
CA THR A 107 14.68 0.18 -14.13
C THR A 107 16.15 -0.15 -14.40
N ASN A 108 16.79 0.62 -15.28
CA ASN A 108 18.23 0.47 -15.53
C ASN A 108 19.06 0.90 -14.31
N SER A 109 20.33 0.47 -14.26
CA SER A 109 21.21 0.70 -13.10
C SER A 109 21.39 2.18 -12.76
N GLN A 110 21.48 3.06 -13.75
CA GLN A 110 21.65 4.50 -13.52
C GLN A 110 20.42 5.11 -12.85
N VAL A 111 19.22 4.83 -13.38
CA VAL A 111 17.94 5.30 -12.82
C VAL A 111 17.73 4.74 -11.42
N SER A 112 18.05 3.46 -11.22
CA SER A 112 17.96 2.80 -9.93
C SER A 112 18.85 3.50 -8.88
N GLN A 113 20.12 3.79 -9.20
CA GLN A 113 21.02 4.50 -8.27
C GLN A 113 20.54 5.91 -7.92
N GLN A 114 20.09 6.69 -8.91
CA GLN A 114 19.52 8.02 -8.67
C GLN A 114 18.29 7.96 -7.75
N PHE A 115 17.43 6.95 -7.96
CA PHE A 115 16.28 6.72 -7.10
C PHE A 115 16.69 6.33 -5.67
N LEU A 116 17.72 5.48 -5.50
CA LEU A 116 18.25 5.10 -4.18
C LEU A 116 18.75 6.32 -3.40
N GLU A 117 19.48 7.22 -4.05
CA GLU A 117 19.94 8.48 -3.44
C GLU A 117 18.76 9.36 -3.02
N SER A 118 17.80 9.56 -3.93
CA SER A 118 16.55 10.28 -3.65
C SER A 118 15.80 9.69 -2.44
N GLN A 119 15.74 8.36 -2.35
CA GLN A 119 15.07 7.65 -1.26
C GLN A 119 15.79 7.83 0.08
N ARG A 120 17.13 7.77 0.10
CA ARG A 120 17.93 8.04 1.32
C ARG A 120 17.69 9.46 1.83
N GLU A 121 17.68 10.44 0.93
CA GLU A 121 17.40 11.83 1.30
C GLU A 121 15.97 12.02 1.80
N TRP A 122 15.00 11.31 1.21
CA TRP A 122 13.63 11.31 1.73
C TRP A 122 13.54 10.70 3.14
N ILE A 123 14.23 9.59 3.41
CA ILE A 123 14.26 8.97 4.75
C ILE A 123 14.82 9.95 5.79
N LYS A 124 15.89 10.71 5.45
CA LYS A 124 16.41 11.76 6.34
C LYS A 124 15.36 12.82 6.65
N ARG A 125 14.64 13.32 5.63
CA ARG A 125 13.56 14.31 5.80
C ARG A 125 12.39 13.76 6.63
N ARG A 126 11.99 12.50 6.40
CA ARG A 126 10.96 11.81 7.19
C ARG A 126 11.40 11.72 8.66
N ASN A 127 12.62 11.29 8.91
CA ASN A 127 13.13 11.11 10.28
C ASN A 127 13.27 12.43 11.05
N HIS A 128 13.39 13.58 10.34
CA HIS A 128 13.37 14.90 10.97
C HIS A 128 12.03 15.22 11.65
N CYS A 129 10.93 14.57 11.25
CA CYS A 129 9.64 14.71 11.94
C CYS A 129 9.65 14.12 13.36
N GLY A 130 10.61 13.26 13.71
CA GLY A 130 10.57 12.54 14.99
C GLY A 130 9.25 11.77 15.12
N SER A 131 8.53 11.98 16.21
CA SER A 131 7.22 11.37 16.48
C SER A 131 6.01 12.22 16.08
N ASP A 132 6.21 13.32 15.34
CA ASP A 132 5.12 14.18 14.85
C ASP A 132 4.34 13.44 13.75
N LEU A 133 3.16 12.93 14.12
CA LEU A 133 2.29 12.15 13.22
C LEU A 133 1.80 12.97 12.00
N PRO A 134 1.24 14.19 12.15
CA PRO A 134 0.93 15.05 11.00
C PRO A 134 2.11 15.26 10.05
N CYS A 135 3.31 15.53 10.57
CA CYS A 135 4.52 15.69 9.76
C CYS A 135 4.84 14.40 8.99
N LEU A 136 4.77 13.24 9.64
CA LEU A 136 5.03 11.95 8.99
C LEU A 136 4.03 11.65 7.89
N LEU A 137 2.73 11.83 8.14
CA LEU A 137 1.67 11.62 7.15
C LEU A 137 1.91 12.48 5.90
N GLU A 138 2.26 13.75 6.10
CA GLU A 138 2.58 14.66 5.00
C GLU A 138 3.83 14.21 4.22
N ARG A 139 4.88 13.75 4.91
CA ARG A 139 6.10 13.24 4.26
C ARG A 139 5.87 11.98 3.44
N TYR A 140 5.01 11.09 3.90
CA TYR A 140 4.60 9.92 3.12
C TYR A 140 3.71 10.31 1.94
N SER A 141 2.69 11.15 2.18
CA SER A 141 1.75 11.62 1.14
C SER A 141 2.49 12.28 -0.02
N SER A 142 3.33 13.28 0.27
CA SER A 142 4.13 13.99 -0.73
C SER A 142 5.04 13.05 -1.51
N ARG A 143 5.69 12.09 -0.84
CA ARG A 143 6.58 11.16 -1.55
C ARG A 143 5.85 10.18 -2.42
N LEU A 144 4.69 9.67 -1.99
CA LEU A 144 3.88 8.80 -2.83
C LEU A 144 3.41 9.56 -4.07
N PHE A 145 2.96 10.80 -3.90
CA PHE A 145 2.59 11.67 -5.02
C PHE A 145 3.75 11.86 -6.02
N ASP A 146 4.96 12.17 -5.53
CA ASP A 146 6.16 12.30 -6.38
C ASP A 146 6.47 11.04 -7.19
N LEU A 147 6.07 9.86 -6.70
CA LEU A 147 6.28 8.57 -7.37
C LEU A 147 5.11 8.16 -8.28
N GLY A 148 4.15 9.06 -8.52
CA GLY A 148 3.02 8.83 -9.42
C GLY A 148 1.84 8.10 -8.78
N ALA A 149 1.72 8.15 -7.45
CA ALA A 149 0.55 7.69 -6.71
C ALA A 149 -0.63 8.68 -6.77
N ASN A 150 -0.93 9.19 -7.97
CA ASN A 150 -1.99 10.18 -8.21
C ASN A 150 -3.35 9.51 -8.28
#